data_AF-A0A7X8E3E0-F1
#
_entry.id   AF-A0A7X8E3E0-F1
#
_cell.length_a   1.000
_cell.length_b   1.000
_cell.length_c   1.000
_cell.angle_alpha   90.00
_cell.angle_beta   90.00
_cell.angle_gamma   90.00
#
_symmetry.space_group_name_H-M   'P 1'
#
loop_
_entity.id
_entity.type
_entity.pdbx_description
1 polymer ?
#
loop_
_entity_poly.entity_id
_entity_poly.type
_entity_poly.pdbx_seq_one_letter_code
_entity_poly.pdbx_strand_id
1 'polypeptide(L)'
;MQENNSQYNRYSNQVYDADELHPQKPSDNKKKKKDIWGYVLVSGISILLTASIFLVYIFSDFSKVLNQSFVELQNSSYEKNDIDVEVADEESEAALEKFNVVKDLLFENYYIELTYPEIIEAMTTGMLENLGSPYTYYLSPEDVAEMEESMSGVYSGIGATVEKVDTYFQV
;
A
#
# COMPACT_ATOMS: atom_id res chain seq x y z
N MET A 1 56.08 69.25 12.50
CA MET A 1 55.25 69.80 11.40
C MET A 1 55.02 68.68 10.41
N GLN A 2 53.79 68.17 10.33
CA GLN A 2 53.32 67.23 9.33
C GLN A 2 52.19 67.95 8.59
N GLU A 3 52.28 68.08 7.27
CA GLU A 3 51.19 68.45 6.37
C GLU A 3 51.07 67.32 5.35
N ASN A 4 49.92 66.65 5.26
CA ASN A 4 48.74 67.03 4.44
C ASN A 4 49.08 66.84 2.94
N ASN A 5 48.30 66.19 2.08
CA ASN A 5 46.88 65.91 2.06
C ASN A 5 46.60 64.73 1.12
N SER A 6 45.41 64.17 1.27
CA SER A 6 44.84 63.03 0.57
C SER A 6 44.49 63.27 -0.90
N GLN A 7 44.59 62.17 -1.66
CA GLN A 7 43.73 61.71 -2.78
C GLN A 7 43.74 62.48 -4.11
N TYR A 8 43.92 61.76 -5.23
CA TYR A 8 42.91 61.56 -6.28
C TYR A 8 43.38 60.48 -7.30
N ASN A 9 42.43 59.92 -8.05
CA ASN A 9 42.43 58.58 -8.63
C ASN A 9 42.34 58.61 -10.18
N ARG A 10 42.97 57.61 -10.86
CA ARG A 10 42.84 57.11 -12.27
C ARG A 10 42.94 58.13 -13.43
N TYR A 11 43.49 57.85 -14.62
CA TYR A 11 43.51 56.67 -15.51
C TYR A 11 44.74 56.76 -16.44
N SER A 12 45.19 55.65 -17.04
CA SER A 12 45.72 55.71 -18.41
C SER A 12 45.73 54.34 -19.10
N ASN A 13 45.12 54.30 -20.29
CA ASN A 13 45.44 53.38 -21.38
C ASN A 13 46.40 54.12 -22.32
N GLN A 14 47.32 53.40 -22.97
CA GLN A 14 48.05 53.93 -24.12
C GLN A 14 47.97 53.00 -25.32
N VAL A 15 47.92 53.67 -26.47
CA VAL A 15 47.62 53.24 -27.83
C VAL A 15 48.93 52.89 -28.55
N TYR A 16 48.86 51.96 -29.49
CA TYR A 16 49.96 51.45 -30.32
C TYR A 16 50.27 52.36 -31.52
N ASP A 17 51.53 52.35 -31.97
CA ASP A 17 51.91 52.63 -33.37
C ASP A 17 53.12 51.79 -33.82
N ALA A 18 53.19 51.55 -35.14
CA ALA A 18 53.88 50.45 -35.81
C ALA A 18 55.31 50.75 -36.30
N ASP A 19 56.12 49.71 -36.58
CA ASP A 19 56.62 49.43 -37.93
C ASP A 19 57.58 48.22 -38.05
N GLU A 20 57.52 47.63 -39.25
CA GLU A 20 58.43 46.68 -39.93
C GLU A 20 58.15 45.15 -39.88
N LEU A 21 57.62 44.67 -41.02
CA LEU A 21 57.33 43.28 -41.41
C LEU A 21 58.60 42.48 -41.79
N HIS A 22 58.71 41.26 -41.27
CA HIS A 22 59.37 40.14 -41.95
C HIS A 22 58.40 38.95 -42.11
N PRO A 23 58.49 38.17 -43.22
CA PRO A 23 57.44 37.30 -43.72
C PRO A 23 57.09 36.10 -42.83
N GLN A 24 55.78 35.84 -42.79
CA GLN A 24 55.05 34.82 -42.03
C GLN A 24 55.49 33.38 -42.37
N LYS A 25 55.82 32.58 -41.36
CA LYS A 25 55.85 31.11 -41.45
C LYS A 25 54.44 30.57 -41.10
N PRO A 26 53.85 29.64 -41.87
CA PRO A 26 52.44 29.28 -41.75
C PRO A 26 52.08 28.77 -40.34
N SER A 27 50.93 29.23 -39.84
CA SER A 27 50.40 28.89 -38.53
C SER A 27 50.07 27.40 -38.44
N ASP A 28 50.76 26.66 -37.57
CA ASP A 28 50.26 25.37 -37.08
C ASP A 28 49.25 25.66 -35.96
N ASN A 29 48.01 25.93 -36.35
CA ASN A 29 46.90 26.25 -35.45
C ASN A 29 46.35 24.99 -34.77
N LYS A 30 47.17 24.26 -34.01
CA LYS A 30 46.65 23.15 -33.20
C LYS A 30 45.85 23.72 -32.02
N LYS A 31 44.56 24.00 -32.28
CA LYS A 31 43.54 24.20 -31.25
C LYS A 31 43.64 23.00 -30.31
N LYS A 32 44.16 23.22 -29.10
CA LYS A 32 44.18 22.20 -28.05
C LYS A 32 42.73 21.76 -27.84
N LYS A 33 42.43 20.53 -28.22
CA LYS A 33 41.13 19.91 -27.93
C LYS A 33 41.02 19.90 -26.42
N LYS A 34 39.95 20.48 -25.89
CA LYS A 34 39.69 20.45 -24.45
C LYS A 34 39.38 18.99 -24.11
N ASP A 35 40.15 18.40 -23.20
CA ASP A 35 40.00 16.99 -22.84
C ASP A 35 38.75 16.82 -21.99
N ILE A 36 37.62 16.58 -22.67
CA ILE A 36 36.29 16.41 -22.07
C ILE A 36 36.25 15.20 -21.14
N TRP A 37 37.15 14.24 -21.34
CA TRP A 37 37.25 12.99 -20.56
C TRP A 37 37.46 13.21 -19.06
N GLY A 38 38.22 14.23 -18.66
CA GLY A 38 38.40 14.54 -17.23
C GLY A 38 37.11 15.00 -16.57
N TYR A 39 36.29 15.76 -17.30
CA TYR A 39 34.99 16.23 -16.82
C TYR A 39 33.94 15.12 -16.78
N VAL A 40 33.99 14.15 -17.70
CA VAL A 40 33.08 12.99 -17.71
C VAL A 40 33.32 12.07 -16.50
N LEU A 41 34.58 11.89 -16.08
CA LEU A 41 34.90 11.13 -14.87
C LEU A 41 34.48 11.85 -13.59
N VAL A 42 34.76 13.15 -13.49
CA VAL A 42 34.39 13.97 -12.32
C VAL A 42 32.87 14.13 -12.22
N SER A 43 32.17 14.32 -13.34
CA SER A 43 30.71 14.42 -13.33
C SER A 43 30.08 13.10 -12.89
N GLY A 44 30.59 11.96 -13.36
CA GLY A 44 30.14 10.64 -12.93
C GLY A 44 30.23 10.44 -11.42
N ILE A 45 31.36 10.82 -10.80
CA ILE A 45 31.53 10.71 -9.34
C ILE A 45 30.59 11.68 -8.61
N SER A 46 30.40 12.90 -9.12
CA SER A 46 29.49 13.86 -8.52
C SER A 46 28.03 13.40 -8.56
N ILE A 47 27.61 12.79 -9.68
CA ILE A 47 26.27 12.20 -9.87
C ILE A 47 26.08 11.01 -8.92
N LEU A 48 27.11 10.18 -8.71
CA LEU A 48 27.05 9.07 -7.77
C LEU A 48 26.94 9.55 -6.32
N LEU A 49 27.67 10.59 -5.94
CA LEU A 49 27.59 11.18 -4.60
C LEU A 49 26.24 11.84 -4.33
N THR A 50 25.72 12.62 -5.29
CA THR A 50 24.41 13.24 -5.15
C THR A 50 23.28 12.21 -5.20
N ALA A 51 23.37 11.19 -6.06
CA ALA A 51 22.43 10.07 -6.07
C ALA A 51 22.46 9.28 -4.76
N SER A 52 23.63 9.10 -4.13
CA SER A 52 23.74 8.41 -2.84
C SER A 52 23.03 9.18 -1.72
N ILE A 53 23.21 10.50 -1.66
CA ILE A 53 22.53 11.36 -0.68
C ILE A 53 21.02 11.40 -0.95
N PHE A 54 20.63 11.52 -2.23
CA PHE A 54 19.23 11.50 -2.65
C PHE A 54 18.54 10.16 -2.33
N LEU A 55 19.25 9.05 -2.52
CA LEU A 55 18.75 7.70 -2.22
C LEU A 55 18.57 7.53 -0.71
N VAL A 56 19.47 8.02 0.13
CA VAL A 56 19.29 8.02 1.60
C VAL A 56 18.09 8.87 2.03
N TYR A 57 17.88 10.03 1.40
CA TYR A 57 16.73 10.92 1.68
C TYR A 57 15.39 10.30 1.25
N ILE A 58 15.37 9.53 0.15
CA ILE A 58 14.21 8.73 -0.26
C ILE A 58 14.02 7.53 0.71
N PHE A 59 15.10 6.85 1.10
CA PHE A 59 15.04 5.67 1.97
C PHE A 59 14.57 5.98 3.40
N SER A 60 14.86 7.18 3.94
CA SER A 60 14.46 7.56 5.29
C SER A 60 12.94 7.58 5.48
N ASP A 61 12.18 7.96 4.44
CA ASP A 61 10.72 7.93 4.47
C ASP A 61 10.14 6.69 3.78
N PHE A 62 10.88 6.04 2.88
CA PHE A 62 10.46 4.78 2.26
C PHE A 62 10.36 3.64 3.28
N SER A 63 11.18 3.61 4.33
CA SER A 63 10.99 2.64 5.42
C SER A 63 9.64 2.80 6.14
N LYS A 64 9.09 4.03 6.20
CA LYS A 64 7.75 4.27 6.76
C LYS A 64 6.65 3.88 5.78
N VAL A 65 6.84 4.10 4.47
CA VAL A 65 5.91 3.66 3.42
C VAL A 65 5.90 2.14 3.25
N LEU A 66 7.08 1.50 3.31
CA LEU A 66 7.22 0.04 3.34
C LEU A 66 6.73 -0.54 4.65
N ASN A 67 6.94 0.11 5.80
CA ASN A 67 6.29 -0.35 7.03
C ASN A 67 4.78 -0.17 6.93
N GLN A 68 4.26 0.93 6.40
CA GLN A 68 2.82 1.09 6.22
C GLN A 68 2.25 0.03 5.27
N SER A 69 2.90 -0.25 4.14
CA SER A 69 2.44 -1.26 3.18
C SER A 69 2.79 -2.71 3.54
N PHE A 70 3.83 -2.99 4.32
CA PHE A 70 4.19 -4.34 4.81
C PHE A 70 3.49 -4.69 6.12
N VAL A 71 3.27 -3.70 7.01
CA VAL A 71 2.38 -3.83 8.17
C VAL A 71 0.94 -3.99 7.68
N GLU A 72 0.51 -3.33 6.61
CA GLU A 72 -0.82 -3.54 6.01
C GLU A 72 -0.95 -4.87 5.24
N LEU A 73 0.14 -5.44 4.71
CA LEU A 73 0.14 -6.78 4.10
C LEU A 73 0.34 -7.93 5.10
N GLN A 74 0.95 -7.69 6.27
CA GLN A 74 1.13 -8.69 7.34
C GLN A 74 0.01 -8.62 8.40
N ASN A 75 -0.67 -7.46 8.55
CA ASN A 75 -1.91 -7.33 9.34
C ASN A 75 -3.14 -7.85 8.59
N SER A 76 -3.04 -8.11 7.28
CA SER A 76 -4.11 -8.75 6.48
C SER A 76 -4.30 -10.25 6.80
N SER A 77 -3.61 -10.77 7.81
CA SER A 77 -3.97 -12.02 8.46
C SER A 77 -3.82 -11.82 9.97
N TYR A 78 -4.95 -11.84 10.66
CA TYR A 78 -5.16 -11.44 12.07
C TYR A 78 -5.20 -9.92 12.32
N GLU A 79 -5.95 -9.19 11.50
CA GLU A 79 -6.63 -7.99 11.97
C GLU A 79 -7.61 -8.45 13.05
N LYS A 80 -7.34 -8.04 14.29
CA LYS A 80 -8.28 -8.19 15.38
C LYS A 80 -9.48 -7.31 14.99
N ASN A 81 -10.45 -7.93 14.33
CA ASN A 81 -11.77 -7.36 14.07
C ASN A 81 -12.50 -7.25 15.41
N ASP A 82 -11.99 -6.38 16.29
CA ASP A 82 -12.77 -5.91 17.41
C ASP A 82 -13.94 -5.16 16.80
N ILE A 83 -15.14 -5.70 17.01
CA ILE A 83 -16.37 -5.02 16.61
C ILE A 83 -16.39 -3.73 17.42
N ASP A 84 -16.15 -2.60 16.75
CA ASP A 84 -16.21 -1.26 17.37
C ASP A 84 -17.68 -0.90 17.61
N VAL A 85 -18.27 -1.57 18.60
CA VAL A 85 -19.58 -1.27 19.12
C VAL A 85 -19.39 -0.18 20.15
N GLU A 86 -19.97 1.00 19.90
CA GLU A 86 -20.05 2.03 20.93
C GLU A 86 -20.94 1.51 22.05
N VAL A 87 -20.31 1.15 23.17
CA VAL A 87 -20.99 0.58 24.32
C VAL A 87 -21.26 1.68 25.34
N ALA A 88 -22.52 1.78 25.78
CA ALA A 88 -22.94 2.84 26.68
C ALA A 88 -22.71 2.54 28.17
N ASP A 89 -22.44 1.28 28.52
CA ASP A 89 -22.36 0.80 29.90
C ASP A 89 -21.30 -0.30 30.11
N GLU A 90 -20.74 -0.35 31.32
CA GLU A 90 -19.67 -1.29 31.72
C GLU A 90 -20.10 -2.76 31.60
N GLU A 91 -21.39 -3.08 31.76
CA GLU A 91 -21.89 -4.47 31.67
C GLU A 91 -21.80 -4.97 30.24
N SER A 92 -22.22 -4.13 29.29
CA SER A 92 -22.14 -4.43 27.86
C SER A 92 -20.68 -4.48 27.37
N GLU A 93 -19.76 -3.68 27.92
CA GLU A 93 -18.33 -3.77 27.60
C GLU A 93 -17.75 -5.13 28.03
N ALA A 94 -18.06 -5.56 29.26
CA ALA A 94 -17.64 -6.85 29.76
C ALA A 94 -18.25 -8.02 28.96
N ALA A 95 -19.48 -7.88 28.49
CA ALA A 95 -20.13 -8.87 27.62
C ALA A 95 -19.43 -9.00 26.26
N LEU A 96 -19.03 -7.88 25.64
CA LEU A 96 -18.27 -7.88 24.39
C LEU A 96 -16.86 -8.44 24.58
N GLU A 97 -16.16 -8.09 25.66
CA GLU A 97 -14.86 -8.68 25.96
C GLU A 97 -14.96 -10.21 26.07
N LYS A 98 -15.95 -10.70 26.81
CA LYS A 98 -16.20 -12.14 26.92
C LYS A 98 -16.50 -12.78 25.56
N PHE A 99 -17.30 -12.12 24.73
CA PHE A 99 -17.59 -12.60 23.37
C PHE A 99 -16.31 -12.70 22.53
N ASN A 100 -15.47 -11.67 22.53
CA ASN A 100 -14.20 -11.65 21.80
C ASN A 100 -13.26 -12.76 22.26
N VAL A 101 -13.15 -13.01 23.57
CA VAL A 101 -12.37 -14.12 24.12
C VAL A 101 -12.86 -15.47 23.61
N VAL A 102 -14.17 -15.70 23.59
CA VAL A 102 -14.73 -16.97 23.07
C VAL A 102 -14.46 -17.12 21.56
N LYS A 103 -14.63 -16.05 20.79
CA LYS A 103 -14.31 -16.01 19.35
C LYS A 103 -12.85 -16.38 19.11
N ASP A 104 -11.92 -15.76 19.84
CA ASP A 104 -10.48 -16.00 19.69
C ASP A 104 -10.11 -17.43 20.07
N LEU A 105 -10.72 -17.97 21.14
CA LEU A 105 -10.52 -19.37 21.53
C LEU A 105 -10.99 -20.36 20.46
N LEU A 106 -12.15 -20.10 19.84
CA LEU A 106 -12.65 -20.91 18.73
C LEU A 106 -11.73 -20.81 17.50
N PHE A 107 -11.19 -19.63 17.22
CA PHE A 107 -10.30 -19.45 16.09
C PHE A 107 -8.96 -20.19 16.28
N GLU A 108 -8.34 -20.05 17.46
CA GLU A 108 -6.98 -20.50 17.70
C GLU A 108 -6.88 -21.95 18.22
N ASN A 109 -7.90 -22.45 18.90
CA ASN A 109 -7.82 -23.70 19.68
C ASN A 109 -8.86 -24.76 19.30
N TYR A 110 -9.69 -24.51 18.29
CA TYR A 110 -10.64 -25.52 17.85
C TYR A 110 -9.93 -26.68 17.13
N TYR A 111 -10.50 -27.89 17.23
CA TYR A 111 -9.84 -29.11 16.75
C TYR A 111 -9.75 -29.20 15.21
N ILE A 112 -10.56 -28.42 14.50
CA ILE A 112 -10.50 -28.21 13.05
C ILE A 112 -10.16 -26.74 12.82
N GLU A 113 -9.33 -26.47 11.81
CA GLU A 113 -9.12 -25.10 11.33
C GLU A 113 -10.41 -24.58 10.70
N LEU A 114 -11.00 -23.56 11.33
CA LEU A 114 -12.17 -22.86 10.81
C LEU A 114 -11.74 -21.58 10.09
N THR A 115 -12.41 -21.28 9.00
CA THR A 115 -12.24 -20.02 8.28
C THR A 115 -13.04 -18.89 8.95
N TYR A 116 -12.61 -17.64 8.79
CA TYR A 116 -13.35 -16.48 9.30
C TYR A 116 -14.84 -16.46 8.88
N PRO A 117 -15.20 -16.75 7.61
CA PRO A 117 -16.60 -16.82 7.19
C PRO A 117 -17.41 -17.86 7.96
N GLU A 118 -16.89 -19.07 8.17
CA GLU A 118 -17.59 -20.14 8.90
C GLU A 118 -17.86 -19.76 10.36
N ILE A 119 -16.91 -19.10 11.03
CA ILE A 119 -17.08 -18.64 12.40
C ILE A 119 -18.13 -17.52 12.45
N ILE A 120 -18.07 -16.56 11.53
CA ILE A 120 -19.05 -15.45 11.46
C ILE A 120 -20.46 -15.99 11.21
N GLU A 121 -20.62 -16.93 10.29
CA GLU A 121 -21.89 -17.58 9.99
C GLU A 121 -22.42 -18.32 11.21
N ALA A 122 -21.60 -19.15 11.85
CA ALA A 122 -21.99 -19.90 13.05
C ALA A 122 -22.40 -18.97 14.21
N MET A 123 -21.64 -17.90 14.45
CA MET A 123 -21.96 -16.91 15.48
C MET A 123 -23.27 -16.18 15.16
N THR A 124 -23.47 -15.76 13.91
CA THR A 124 -24.68 -15.04 13.48
C THR A 124 -25.92 -15.93 13.63
N THR A 125 -25.88 -17.16 13.12
CA THR A 125 -26.98 -18.12 13.24
C THR A 125 -27.30 -18.40 14.70
N GLY A 126 -26.28 -18.68 15.53
CA GLY A 126 -26.47 -18.93 16.96
C GLY A 126 -27.08 -17.74 17.71
N MET A 127 -26.69 -16.50 17.39
CA MET A 127 -27.30 -15.29 17.98
C MET A 127 -28.78 -15.20 17.67
N LEU A 128 -29.18 -15.45 16.42
CA LEU A 128 -30.58 -15.33 16.00
C LEU A 128 -31.45 -16.49 16.51
N GLU A 129 -30.93 -17.71 16.56
CA GLU A 129 -31.64 -18.86 17.15
C GLU A 129 -31.99 -18.64 18.63
N ASN A 130 -31.06 -18.03 19.38
CA ASN A 130 -31.25 -17.75 20.80
C ASN A 130 -32.10 -16.48 21.06
N LEU A 131 -32.42 -15.69 20.02
CA LEU A 131 -33.27 -14.51 20.14
C LEU A 131 -34.75 -14.88 20.42
N GLY A 132 -35.17 -16.10 20.10
CA GLY A 132 -36.53 -16.58 20.33
C GLY A 132 -37.58 -15.99 19.38
N SER A 133 -37.16 -15.27 18.34
CA SER A 133 -38.04 -14.72 17.31
C SER A 133 -38.23 -15.75 16.18
N PRO A 134 -39.45 -16.24 15.93
CA PRO A 134 -39.71 -17.21 14.86
C PRO A 134 -39.59 -16.60 13.45
N TYR A 135 -39.47 -15.27 13.37
CA TYR A 135 -39.40 -14.52 12.12
C TYR A 135 -38.02 -13.88 11.89
N THR A 136 -37.04 -14.18 12.75
CA THR A 136 -35.69 -13.63 12.62
C THR A 136 -34.72 -14.79 12.48
N TYR A 137 -34.14 -14.93 11.30
CA TYR A 137 -33.17 -15.96 10.98
C TYR A 137 -32.17 -15.43 9.95
N TYR A 138 -30.99 -16.06 9.92
CA TYR A 138 -29.96 -15.78 8.95
C TYR A 138 -30.23 -16.58 7.67
N LEU A 139 -29.96 -16.00 6.51
CA LEU A 139 -30.02 -16.68 5.21
C LEU A 139 -28.60 -16.77 4.67
N SER A 140 -28.10 -17.99 4.54
CA SER A 140 -26.83 -18.26 3.86
C SER A 140 -26.97 -17.98 2.36
N PRO A 141 -25.86 -17.81 1.63
CA PRO A 141 -25.90 -17.68 0.18
C PRO A 141 -26.60 -18.85 -0.52
N GLU A 142 -26.51 -20.06 0.04
CA GLU A 142 -27.19 -21.26 -0.45
C GLU A 142 -28.70 -21.15 -0.24
N ASP A 143 -29.15 -20.73 0.94
CA ASP A 143 -30.58 -20.54 1.23
C ASP A 143 -31.20 -19.48 0.31
N VAL A 144 -30.46 -18.40 0.02
CA VAL A 144 -30.90 -17.36 -0.93
C VAL A 144 -31.01 -17.95 -2.34
N ALA A 145 -30.06 -18.78 -2.77
CA ALA A 145 -30.09 -19.41 -4.08
C ALA A 145 -31.28 -20.38 -4.22
N GLU A 146 -31.54 -21.21 -3.20
CA GLU A 146 -32.71 -22.11 -3.18
C GLU A 146 -34.02 -21.30 -3.18
N MET A 147 -34.08 -20.22 -2.39
CA MET A 147 -35.23 -19.32 -2.38
C MET A 147 -35.47 -18.71 -3.76
N GLU A 148 -34.43 -18.21 -4.44
CA GLU A 148 -34.54 -17.65 -5.79
C GLU A 148 -34.94 -18.71 -6.81
N GLU A 149 -34.40 -19.93 -6.73
CA GLU A 149 -34.80 -21.06 -7.58
C GLU A 149 -36.29 -21.35 -7.40
N SER A 150 -36.76 -21.43 -6.15
CA SER A 150 -38.18 -21.66 -5.84
C SER A 150 -39.10 -20.55 -6.38
N MET A 151 -38.63 -19.29 -6.37
CA MET A 151 -39.36 -18.13 -6.87
C MET A 151 -39.33 -18.00 -8.40
N SER A 152 -38.27 -18.51 -9.04
CA SER A 152 -38.09 -18.45 -10.49
C SER A 152 -39.17 -19.23 -11.26
N GLY A 153 -39.89 -20.13 -10.57
CA GLY A 153 -40.89 -21.00 -11.18
C GLY A 153 -40.29 -22.08 -12.09
N VAL A 154 -38.95 -22.14 -12.20
CA VAL A 154 -38.24 -23.24 -12.84
C VAL A 154 -38.15 -24.37 -11.83
N TYR A 155 -39.23 -25.17 -11.75
CA TYR A 155 -39.22 -26.38 -10.94
C TYR A 155 -38.19 -27.37 -11.49
N SER A 156 -37.04 -27.48 -10.83
CA SER A 156 -36.02 -28.50 -11.10
C SER A 156 -36.29 -29.71 -10.20
N GLY A 157 -37.06 -30.67 -10.71
CA GLY A 157 -37.18 -31.98 -10.05
C GLY A 157 -35.99 -32.89 -10.40
N ILE A 158 -35.80 -33.97 -9.65
CA ILE A 158 -34.86 -35.08 -9.97
C ILE A 158 -35.16 -35.81 -11.30
N GLY A 159 -36.13 -35.33 -12.09
CA GLY A 159 -36.54 -35.95 -13.37
C GLY A 159 -37.22 -37.30 -13.21
N ALA A 160 -37.77 -37.60 -12.03
CA ALA A 160 -38.37 -38.88 -11.67
C ALA A 160 -39.84 -38.69 -11.25
N THR A 161 -40.72 -39.56 -11.72
CA THR A 161 -42.16 -39.52 -11.37
C THR A 161 -42.42 -40.57 -10.31
N VAL A 162 -42.74 -40.15 -9.08
CA VAL A 162 -43.05 -41.10 -8.01
C VAL A 162 -44.54 -41.44 -8.02
N GLU A 163 -44.88 -42.72 -8.19
CA GLU A 163 -46.25 -43.22 -8.10
C GLU A 163 -46.44 -44.05 -6.82
N LYS A 164 -47.56 -43.85 -6.12
CA LYS A 164 -47.96 -44.68 -4.97
C LYS A 164 -48.86 -45.81 -5.44
N VAL A 165 -48.34 -47.04 -5.39
CA VAL A 165 -49.12 -48.25 -5.68
C VAL A 165 -49.36 -48.99 -4.37
N ASP A 166 -50.62 -49.04 -3.94
CA ASP A 166 -51.10 -49.58 -2.67
C ASP A 166 -50.39 -48.98 -1.44
N THR A 167 -49.31 -49.62 -0.99
CA THR A 167 -48.51 -49.24 0.19
C THR A 167 -47.05 -48.92 -0.12
N TYR A 168 -46.64 -48.98 -1.39
CA TYR A 168 -45.25 -48.75 -1.81
C TYR A 168 -45.17 -47.60 -2.82
N PHE A 169 -44.01 -46.95 -2.85
CA PHE A 169 -43.70 -45.90 -3.81
C PHE A 169 -42.75 -46.47 -4.89
N GLN A 170 -43.03 -46.19 -6.15
CA GLN A 170 -42.20 -46.55 -7.30
C GLN A 170 -41.81 -45.28 -8.08
N VAL A 171 -40.64 -45.31 -8.74
CA VAL A 171 -40.08 -44.21 -9.55
C VAL A 171 -40.09 -44.59 -11.02
#